data_AF-A0A1I7HIP6-F1
#
_entry.id   AF-A0A1I7HIP6-F1
#
_cell.length_a   1.000
_cell.length_b   1.000
_cell.length_c   1.000
_cell.angle_alpha   90.00
_cell.angle_beta   90.00
_cell.angle_gamma   90.00
#
_symmetry.space_group_name_H-M   'P 1'
#
loop_
_entity.id
_entity.type
_entity.pdbx_description
1 polymer ?
#
loop_
_entity_poly.entity_id
_entity_poly.type
_entity_poly.pdbx_seq_one_letter_code
_entity_poly.pdbx_strand_id
1 'polypeptide(L)' 'MNSYEYYNKVLEMIKPMSNPSKRKLIVDISTLIELSSIKKDSKLICPHCHNKYIVKNGKNKNVQRYLCKTCKKS' A
#
# COMPACT_ATOMS: atom_id res chain seq x y z
N MET A 1 -20.29 -12.76 -0.54
CA MET A 1 -20.33 -11.90 -1.74
C MET A 1 -19.06 -12.09 -2.55
N ASN A 2 -19.18 -12.48 -3.81
CA ASN A 2 -18.02 -12.61 -4.71
C ASN A 2 -17.70 -11.26 -5.38
N SER A 3 -16.56 -11.18 -6.08
CA SER A 3 -16.12 -9.93 -6.72
C SER A 3 -17.14 -9.38 -7.74
N TYR A 4 -17.89 -10.26 -8.41
CA TYR A 4 -18.88 -9.89 -9.43
C TYR A 4 -20.12 -9.25 -8.80
N GLU A 5 -20.56 -9.78 -7.66
CA GLU A 5 -21.69 -9.25 -6.89
C GLU A 5 -21.39 -7.86 -6.32
N TYR A 6 -20.16 -7.62 -5.86
CA TYR A 6 -19.69 -6.30 -5.46
C TYR A 6 -19.68 -5.31 -6.61
N TYR A 7 -19.18 -5.72 -7.78
CA TYR A 7 -19.14 -4.87 -8.97
C TYR A 7 -20.53 -4.39 -9.38
N ASN A 8 -21.50 -5.31 -9.49
CA ASN A 8 -22.86 -4.96 -9.88
C ASN A 8 -23.53 -4.04 -8.85
N LYS A 9 -23.30 -4.26 -7.56
CA LYS A 9 -23.85 -3.39 -6.51
C LYS A 9 -23.32 -1.96 -6.61
N VAL A 10 -22.02 -1.80 -6.88
CA VAL A 10 -21.40 -0.49 -7.07
C VAL A 10 -21.94 0.20 -8.33
N LEU A 11 -22.13 -0.54 -9.43
CA LEU A 11 -22.72 0.02 -10.65
C LEU A 11 -24.12 0.60 -10.41
N GLU A 12 -24.99 -0.14 -9.73
CA GLU A 12 -26.35 0.32 -9.44
C GLU A 12 -26.37 1.54 -8.52
N MET A 13 -25.42 1.67 -7.59
CA MET A 13 -25.26 2.86 -6.75
C MET A 13 -24.81 4.10 -7.55
N ILE A 14 -23.97 3.91 -8.58
CA ILE A 14 -23.41 5.01 -9.37
C ILE A 14 -24.36 5.46 -10.49
N LYS A 15 -25.22 4.56 -10.98
CA LYS A 15 -26.20 4.82 -12.05
C LYS A 15 -26.97 6.13 -11.89
N PRO A 16 -27.64 6.41 -10.75
CA PRO A 16 -28.44 7.62 -10.55
C PRO A 16 -27.63 8.90 -10.32
N MET A 17 -26.30 8.81 -10.18
CA MET A 17 -25.48 9.98 -9.90
C MET A 17 -25.38 10.92 -11.12
N SER A 18 -25.35 12.23 -10.84
CA SER A 18 -25.05 13.24 -11.85
C SER A 18 -23.61 13.13 -12.36
N ASN A 19 -23.36 13.62 -13.58
CA ASN A 19 -22.02 13.60 -14.18
C ASN A 19 -20.94 14.32 -13.33
N PRO A 20 -21.21 15.48 -12.70
CA PRO A 20 -20.25 16.11 -11.79
C PRO A 20 -19.90 15.21 -10.61
N SER A 21 -20.88 14.56 -9.98
CA SER A 21 -20.65 13.64 -8.86
C SER A 21 -19.87 12.40 -9.27
N LYS A 22 -20.15 11.85 -10.47
CA LYS A 22 -19.36 10.75 -11.06
C LYS A 22 -17.90 11.14 -11.26
N ARG A 23 -17.64 12.33 -11.81
CA ARG A 23 -16.27 12.85 -12.01
C ARG A 23 -15.53 13.00 -10.67
N LYS A 24 -16.19 13.59 -9.67
CA LYS A 24 -15.61 13.71 -8.32
C LYS A 24 -15.28 12.35 -7.72
N LEU A 25 -16.22 11.40 -7.80
CA LEU A 25 -16.01 10.04 -7.30
C LEU A 25 -14.80 9.36 -7.95
N ILE A 26 -14.62 9.51 -9.27
CA ILE A 26 -13.45 8.97 -9.97
C ILE A 26 -12.16 9.56 -9.41
N VAL A 27 -12.09 10.89 -9.23
CA VAL A 27 -10.91 11.58 -8.67
C VAL A 27 -10.61 11.11 -7.24
N ASP A 28 -11.63 10.98 -6.40
CA ASP A 28 -11.50 10.52 -5.03
C ASP A 28 -10.98 9.07 -4.98
N ILE A 29 -11.52 8.17 -5.83
CA ILE A 29 -11.05 6.78 -5.94
C ILE A 29 -9.59 6.72 -6.41
N SER A 30 -9.21 7.49 -7.44
CA SER A 30 -7.82 7.56 -7.92
C SER A 30 -6.86 7.97 -6.81
N THR A 31 -7.22 9.00 -6.04
CA THR A 31 -6.44 9.49 -4.89
C THR A 31 -6.29 8.41 -3.82
N LEU A 32 -7.37 7.69 -3.50
CA LEU A 32 -7.33 6.61 -2.52
C LEU A 32 -6.43 5.44 -2.97
N ILE A 33 -6.45 5.10 -4.26
CA ILE A 33 -5.57 4.07 -4.83
C ILE A 33 -4.11 4.50 -4.66
N GLU A 34 -3.77 5.74 -5.02
CA GLU A 34 -2.41 6.27 -4.84
C GLU A 34 -1.97 6.22 -3.37
N LEU A 35 -2.79 6.72 -2.44
CA LEU A 35 -2.50 6.68 -1.01
C LEU A 35 -2.35 5.25 -0.47
N SER A 36 -3.13 4.30 -0.99
CA SER A 36 -3.02 2.89 -0.60
C SER A 36 -1.72 2.24 -1.09
N SER A 37 -1.20 2.68 -2.23
CA SER A 37 0.06 2.18 -2.80
C SER A 37 1.28 2.64 -1.98
N ILE A 38 1.23 3.83 -1.39
CA ILE A 38 2.31 4.40 -0.56
C ILE A 38 2.57 3.56 0.71
N LYS A 39 1.55 2.87 1.25
CA LYS A 39 1.69 2.06 2.48
C LYS A 39 2.36 0.69 2.29
N LYS A 40 2.48 0.18 1.05
CA LYS A 40 3.08 -1.16 0.82
C LYS A 40 4.59 -1.16 0.63
N ASP A 41 5.19 0.00 0.42
CA ASP A 41 6.55 0.12 -0.10
C ASP A 41 7.49 0.92 0.82
N SER A 42 7.33 0.80 2.14
CA SER A 42 8.45 1.09 3.05
C SER A 42 9.52 -0.02 2.90
N LYS A 43 10.10 -0.08 1.70
CA LYS A 43 11.26 -0.91 1.38
C LYS A 43 12.33 -0.52 2.38
N LEU A 44 12.59 -1.41 3.34
CA LEU A 44 13.67 -1.22 4.29
C LEU A 44 14.97 -1.06 3.48
N ILE A 45 15.61 0.09 3.65
CA ILE A 45 16.87 0.42 2.99
C ILE A 45 17.96 0.41 4.06
N CYS A 46 19.09 -0.24 3.77
CA CYS A 46 20.23 -0.23 4.67
C CYS A 46 20.79 1.19 4.82
N PRO A 47 20.91 1.76 6.03
CA PRO A 47 21.48 3.10 6.20
C PRO A 47 22.99 3.17 5.92
N HIS A 48 23.67 2.02 5.81
CA HIS A 48 25.12 1.98 5.58
C HIS A 48 25.52 1.80 4.11
N CYS A 49 24.70 1.10 3.32
CA CYS A 49 25.03 0.77 1.93
C CYS A 49 23.87 0.99 0.95
N HIS A 50 22.74 1.51 1.42
CA HIS A 50 21.53 1.80 0.63
C HIS A 50 20.91 0.62 -0.11
N ASN A 51 21.38 -0.60 0.15
CA ASN A 51 20.83 -1.82 -0.44
C ASN A 51 19.48 -2.17 0.22
N LYS A 52 18.57 -2.74 -0.58
CA LYS A 52 17.22 -3.17 -0.18
C LYS A 52 17.17 -4.61 0.33
N TYR A 53 18.29 -5.35 0.28
CA TYR A 53 18.35 -6.73 0.76
C TYR A 53 18.48 -6.78 2.29
N ILE A 54 17.35 -6.53 2.95
CA ILE A 54 17.20 -6.49 4.40
C ILE A 54 16.38 -7.68 4.89
N VAL A 55 16.86 -8.36 5.94
CA VAL A 55 16.15 -9.47 6.60
C VAL A 55 15.94 -9.20 8.09
N LYS A 56 14.94 -9.83 8.71
CA LYS A 56 14.73 -9.77 10.17
C LYS A 56 15.90 -10.44 10.91
N ASN A 57 16.35 -9.83 12.01
CA ASN A 57 17.52 -10.27 12.79
C ASN A 57 17.22 -10.32 14.30
N GLY A 58 16.19 -11.07 14.68
CA GLY A 58 15.74 -11.15 16.07
C GLY A 58 15.06 -9.87 16.58
N LYS A 59 14.79 -9.80 17.88
CA LYS A 59 14.20 -8.65 18.55
C LYS A 59 15.10 -8.20 19.71
N ASN A 60 15.12 -6.90 20.02
CA ASN A 60 15.75 -6.35 21.22
C ASN A 60 14.74 -5.46 21.94
N LYS A 61 14.44 -5.71 23.22
CA LYS A 61 13.43 -4.97 23.99
C LYS A 61 12.11 -4.78 23.21
N ASN A 62 11.61 -5.85 22.60
CA ASN A 62 10.43 -5.90 21.72
C ASN A 62 10.51 -5.16 20.38
N VAL A 63 11.62 -4.50 20.06
CA VAL A 63 11.85 -3.86 18.76
C VAL A 63 12.43 -4.87 17.77
N GLN A 64 11.85 -4.95 16.56
CA GLN A 64 12.36 -5.78 15.48
C GLN A 64 13.70 -5.22 14.96
N ARG A 65 14.76 -6.03 15.01
CA ARG A 65 16.04 -5.70 14.38
C ARG A 65 16.09 -6.21 12.95
N TYR A 66 16.92 -5.58 12.14
CA TYR A 66 17.11 -5.94 10.75
C TYR A 66 18.59 -6.05 10.42
N LEU A 67 18.95 -6.95 9.52
CA LEU A 67 20.31 -7.17 9.03
C LEU A 67 20.36 -6.95 7.53
N CYS A 68 21.31 -6.15 7.06
CA CYS A 68 21.59 -6.06 5.64
C CYS A 68 22.40 -7.27 5.17
N LYS A 69 21.89 -8.04 4.21
CA LYS A 69 22.60 -9.20 3.66
C LYS A 69 23.81 -8.82 2.81
N THR A 70 23.88 -7.58 2.33
CA THR A 70 24.99 -7.05 1.53
C THR A 70 26.17 -6.64 2.41
N CYS A 71 26.01 -5.64 3.29
CA CYS A 71 27.13 -5.12 4.11
C CYS A 71 27.25 -5.79 5.49
N LYS A 72 26.36 -6.72 5.83
CA LYS A 72 26.32 -7.46 7.11
C LYS A 72 26.17 -6.58 8.37
N LYS A 73 25.80 -5.31 8.21
CA LYS A 73 25.50 -4.39 9.33
C LYS A 73 24.01 -4.47 9.71
N SER A 74 23.73 -4.29 11.01
CA SER A 74 22.42 -4.34 11.67
C SER A 74 22.17 -3.05 12.43
#